data_AF-A0A7X6YFD2-F1
#
_entry.id   AF-A0A7X6YFD2-F1
#
_cell.length_a   1.000
_cell.length_b   1.000
_cell.length_c   1.000
_cell.angle_alpha   90.00
_cell.angle_beta   90.00
_cell.angle_gamma   90.00
#
_symmetry.space_group_name_H-M   'P 1'
#
loop_
_entity.id
_entity.type
_entity.pdbx_description
1 polymer ?
#
loop_
_entity_poly.entity_id
_entity_poly.type
_entity_poly.pdbx_seq_one_letter_code
_entity_poly.pdbx_strand_id
1 'polypeptide(L)'
;AEGLEPAAFETGATLFTDRAYTLADVPGALKGARFLRVPMNGAKTLRCTRAGMVAVLTPLPERNPDSVVKALLEQGFQKARLPEVRLFDPSNPRNFCTLFQKRCVEGESVTFGKWGLPLFFSK
;
A
#
# COMPACT_ATOMS: atom_id res chain seq x y z
N ALA A 1 -9.89 -5.50 -9.03
CA ALA A 1 -9.18 -6.75 -9.34
C ALA A 1 -9.86 -7.86 -8.54
N GLU A 2 -10.64 -8.70 -9.21
CA GLU A 2 -11.17 -9.93 -8.62
C GLU A 2 -10.07 -11.01 -8.70
N GLY A 3 -9.96 -11.87 -7.67
CA GLY A 3 -9.03 -13.01 -7.67
C GLY A 3 -7.58 -12.74 -7.26
N LEU A 4 -7.24 -11.57 -6.70
CA LEU A 4 -5.93 -11.38 -6.07
C LEU A 4 -5.92 -11.98 -4.66
N GLU A 5 -5.11 -13.03 -4.47
CA GLU A 5 -4.93 -13.64 -3.16
C GLU A 5 -4.02 -12.79 -2.25
N PRO A 6 -4.46 -12.48 -1.01
CA PRO A 6 -3.63 -11.76 -0.06
C PRO A 6 -2.34 -12.49 0.30
N ALA A 7 -1.22 -11.78 0.28
CA ALA A 7 0.06 -12.28 0.77
C ALA A 7 0.38 -11.73 2.16
N ALA A 8 1.23 -12.42 2.91
CA ALA A 8 1.78 -11.93 4.18
C ALA A 8 2.74 -10.77 3.90
N PHE A 9 2.63 -9.68 4.67
CA PHE A 9 3.55 -8.54 4.56
C PHE A 9 4.80 -8.79 5.42
N GLU A 10 5.72 -9.60 4.88
CA GLU A 10 6.92 -10.07 5.56
C GLU A 10 8.19 -9.87 4.70
N THR A 11 9.35 -9.74 5.36
CA THR A 11 10.64 -9.53 4.69
C THR A 11 10.88 -10.58 3.60
N GLY A 12 11.34 -10.14 2.43
CA GLY A 12 11.55 -11.00 1.26
C GLY A 12 10.32 -11.16 0.36
N ALA A 13 9.11 -10.77 0.80
CA ALA A 13 7.92 -10.85 -0.04
C ALA A 13 8.03 -9.92 -1.26
N THR A 14 7.73 -10.45 -2.46
CA THR A 14 7.63 -9.65 -3.69
C THR A 14 6.41 -8.75 -3.63
N LEU A 15 6.63 -7.45 -3.77
CA LEU A 15 5.63 -6.40 -3.50
C LEU A 15 4.64 -6.17 -4.64
N PHE A 16 5.08 -6.35 -5.88
CA PHE A 16 4.26 -6.08 -7.06
C PHE A 16 4.32 -7.27 -8.04
N THR A 17 3.28 -7.45 -8.85
CA THR A 17 3.24 -8.56 -9.82
C THR A 17 4.06 -8.30 -11.08
N ASP A 18 4.36 -7.03 -11.38
CA ASP A 18 5.10 -6.59 -12.57
C ASP A 18 6.50 -6.05 -12.23
N ARG A 19 6.98 -6.24 -10.99
CA ARG A 19 8.32 -5.86 -10.51
C ARG A 19 8.90 -6.92 -9.59
N ALA A 20 10.22 -7.03 -9.57
CA ALA A 20 10.95 -7.92 -8.68
C ALA A 20 11.39 -7.25 -7.36
N TYR A 21 10.65 -6.23 -6.88
CA TYR A 21 10.98 -5.57 -5.62
C TYR A 21 10.54 -6.42 -4.42
N THR A 22 11.46 -6.67 -3.51
CA THR A 22 11.22 -7.46 -2.28
C THR A 22 11.22 -6.57 -1.05
N LEU A 23 10.30 -6.83 -0.11
CA LEU A 23 10.22 -6.13 1.16
C LEU A 23 11.52 -6.25 1.95
N ALA A 24 12.16 -5.13 2.28
CA ALA A 24 13.42 -5.11 3.03
C ALA A 24 13.21 -5.22 4.55
N ASP A 25 12.19 -4.55 5.07
CA ASP A 25 11.90 -4.48 6.50
C ASP A 25 10.40 -4.29 6.75
N VAL A 26 9.90 -4.84 7.85
CA VAL A 26 8.52 -4.70 8.30
C VAL A 26 8.48 -3.82 9.54
N PRO A 27 7.97 -2.57 9.45
CA PRO A 27 7.77 -1.73 10.61
C PRO A 27 6.93 -2.44 11.67
N GLY A 28 7.26 -2.24 12.95
CA GLY A 28 6.54 -2.87 14.06
C GLY A 28 5.02 -2.69 14.00
N ALA A 29 4.56 -1.51 13.57
CA ALA A 29 3.14 -1.18 13.40
C ALA A 29 2.43 -1.93 12.26
N LEU A 30 3.18 -2.57 11.35
CA LEU A 30 2.66 -3.35 10.22
C LEU A 30 2.88 -4.86 10.40
N LYS A 31 3.39 -5.32 11.55
CA LYS A 31 3.53 -6.75 11.84
C LYS A 31 2.16 -7.44 11.78
N GLY A 32 2.09 -8.55 11.05
CA GLY A 32 0.86 -9.31 10.85
C GLY A 32 -0.11 -8.70 9.82
N ALA A 33 0.27 -7.60 9.15
CA ALA A 33 -0.49 -7.10 8.02
C ALA A 33 -0.43 -8.09 6.85
N ARG A 34 -1.45 -8.05 6.02
CA ARG A 34 -1.50 -8.67 4.69
C ARG A 34 -1.59 -7.58 3.64
N PHE A 35 -1.23 -7.94 2.42
CA PHE A 35 -1.29 -7.01 1.30
C PHE A 35 -1.78 -7.71 0.04
N LEU A 36 -2.32 -6.93 -0.90
CA LEU A 36 -2.61 -7.43 -2.24
C LEU A 36 -1.44 -7.12 -3.16
N ARG A 37 -0.87 -8.17 -3.75
CA ARG A 37 0.14 -8.06 -4.81
C ARG A 37 -0.54 -7.54 -6.07
N VAL A 38 -0.60 -6.23 -6.21
CA VAL A 38 -1.07 -5.53 -7.41
C VAL A 38 0.11 -5.26 -8.35
N PRO A 39 -0.11 -5.00 -9.64
CA PRO A 39 0.95 -4.40 -10.45
C PRO A 39 1.31 -3.03 -9.85
N MET A 40 2.58 -2.63 -9.95
CA MET A 40 3.00 -1.26 -9.76
C MET A 40 2.37 -0.41 -10.86
N ASN A 41 2.48 -0.78 -12.12
CA ASN A 41 2.01 0.09 -13.18
C ASN A 41 0.48 0.10 -13.35
N GLY A 42 -0.04 1.22 -13.87
CA GLY A 42 -1.45 1.37 -14.22
C GLY A 42 -2.35 1.91 -13.10
N ALA A 43 -3.63 2.06 -13.41
CA ALA A 43 -4.68 2.41 -12.45
C ALA A 43 -5.32 1.14 -11.86
N LYS A 44 -5.60 1.16 -10.56
CA LYS A 44 -6.04 0.02 -9.77
C LYS A 44 -7.36 0.40 -9.13
N THR A 45 -8.32 -0.51 -9.15
CA THR A 45 -9.56 -0.43 -8.37
C THR A 45 -9.70 -1.70 -7.54
N LEU A 46 -9.72 -1.53 -6.22
CA LEU A 46 -9.87 -2.61 -5.25
C LEU A 46 -11.23 -2.47 -4.58
N ARG A 47 -11.90 -3.61 -4.36
CA ARG A 47 -13.19 -3.65 -3.66
C ARG A 47 -12.98 -4.24 -2.28
N CYS A 48 -13.44 -3.54 -1.25
CA CYS A 48 -13.44 -4.05 0.11
C CYS A 48 -14.50 -5.15 0.22
N THR A 49 -14.09 -6.40 0.40
CA THR A 49 -15.01 -7.54 0.56
C THR A 49 -15.52 -7.69 1.99
N ARG A 50 -14.92 -6.95 2.94
CA ARG A 50 -15.33 -6.90 4.34
C ARG A 50 -14.96 -5.52 4.91
N ALA A 51 -15.82 -4.98 5.76
CA ALA A 51 -15.55 -3.72 6.45
C ALA A 51 -14.29 -3.83 7.33
N GLY A 52 -13.43 -2.80 7.30
CA GLY A 52 -12.15 -2.84 7.99
C GLY A 52 -11.29 -1.60 7.78
N MET A 53 -10.11 -1.61 8.39
CA MET A 53 -9.08 -0.60 8.10
C MET A 53 -8.31 -1.03 6.86
N VAL A 54 -8.34 -0.20 5.83
CA VAL A 54 -7.50 -0.33 4.64
C VAL A 54 -6.40 0.70 4.73
N ALA A 55 -5.18 0.30 4.39
CA ALA A 55 -4.05 1.20 4.29
C ALA A 55 -3.38 1.09 2.92
N VAL A 56 -2.70 2.14 2.50
CA VAL A 56 -1.89 2.18 1.28
C VAL A 56 -0.55 2.81 1.61
N LEU A 57 0.54 2.12 1.26
CA LEU A 57 1.89 2.66 1.28
C LEU A 57 2.21 3.31 -0.07
N THR A 58 2.66 4.57 -0.02
CA THR A 58 3.12 5.36 -1.18
C THR A 58 4.15 6.38 -0.69
N PRO A 59 5.16 6.76 -1.50
CA PRO A 59 6.03 7.88 -1.23
C PRO A 59 5.23 9.16 -1.27
N LEU A 60 5.75 10.17 -0.59
CA LEU A 60 5.23 11.51 -0.68
C LEU A 60 5.53 12.13 -2.06
N PRO A 61 4.69 13.04 -2.58
CA PRO A 61 4.86 13.62 -3.92
C PRO A 61 6.24 14.27 -4.15
N GLU A 62 6.82 14.88 -3.12
CA GLU A 62 8.15 15.49 -3.15
C GLU A 62 9.30 14.47 -3.31
N ARG A 63 9.06 13.19 -2.98
CA ARG A 63 10.05 12.12 -3.16
C ARG A 63 9.93 11.47 -4.53
N ASN A 64 8.70 11.28 -5.02
CA ASN A 64 8.44 10.51 -6.22
C ASN A 64 7.17 11.01 -6.94
N PRO A 65 7.26 11.41 -8.22
CA PRO A 65 6.12 11.91 -8.98
C PRO A 65 5.04 10.84 -9.24
N ASP A 66 5.36 9.55 -9.09
CA ASP A 66 4.40 8.46 -9.22
C ASP A 66 3.52 8.26 -7.97
N SER A 67 3.70 9.11 -6.94
CA SER A 67 2.93 9.10 -5.70
C SER A 67 1.41 9.12 -5.94
N VAL A 68 0.68 8.33 -5.15
CA VAL A 68 -0.79 8.30 -5.21
C VAL A 68 -1.47 9.07 -4.07
N VAL A 69 -0.72 9.88 -3.30
CA VAL A 69 -1.22 10.58 -2.11
C VAL A 69 -2.45 11.43 -2.41
N LYS A 70 -2.44 12.20 -3.50
CA LYS A 70 -3.59 13.05 -3.88
C LYS A 70 -4.89 12.23 -4.01
N ALA A 71 -4.83 11.14 -4.79
CA ALA A 71 -5.99 10.28 -5.00
C ALA A 71 -6.49 9.64 -3.69
N LEU A 72 -5.58 9.28 -2.78
CA LEU A 72 -5.95 8.71 -1.48
C LEU A 72 -6.66 9.75 -0.60
N LEU A 73 -6.14 10.98 -0.53
CA LEU A 73 -6.74 12.06 0.27
C LEU A 73 -8.13 12.44 -0.24
N GLU A 74 -8.32 12.51 -1.57
CA GLU A 74 -9.62 12.77 -2.20
C GLU A 74 -10.66 11.68 -1.86
N GLN A 75 -10.21 10.46 -1.58
CA GLN A 75 -11.07 9.36 -1.13
C GLN A 75 -11.26 9.29 0.40
N GLY A 76 -10.71 10.25 1.15
CA GLY A 76 -10.84 10.31 2.62
C GLY A 76 -9.84 9.45 3.39
N PHE A 77 -8.74 9.01 2.76
CA PHE A 77 -7.62 8.46 3.51
C PHE A 77 -6.90 9.56 4.29
N GLN A 78 -6.28 9.17 5.40
CA GLN A 78 -5.50 10.07 6.25
C GLN A 78 -4.11 9.51 6.47
N LYS A 79 -3.10 10.39 6.52
CA LYS A 79 -1.73 10.00 6.89
C LYS A 79 -1.71 9.39 8.28
N ALA A 80 -1.18 8.17 8.41
CA ALA A 80 -0.97 7.55 9.70
C ALA A 80 0.16 8.28 10.45
N ARG A 81 0.06 8.35 11.78
CA ARG A 81 1.09 8.90 12.66
C ARG A 81 2.21 7.88 12.88
N LEU A 82 2.85 7.46 11.80
CA LEU A 82 3.94 6.50 11.77
C LEU A 82 5.14 7.11 11.00
N PRO A 83 6.37 6.70 11.33
CA PRO A 83 7.53 7.06 10.52
C PRO A 83 7.41 6.49 9.11
N GLU A 84 8.16 7.08 8.17
CA GLU A 84 8.27 6.52 6.82
C GLU A 84 8.90 5.13 6.86
N VAL A 85 8.46 4.29 5.93
CA VAL A 85 8.86 2.91 5.77
C VAL A 85 9.88 2.82 4.66
N ARG A 86 11.03 2.22 4.96
CA ARG A 86 12.05 1.82 3.97
C ARG A 86 11.62 0.53 3.31
N LEU A 87 10.70 0.63 2.36
CA LEU A 87 9.97 -0.52 1.85
C LEU A 87 10.89 -1.51 1.10
N PHE A 88 11.75 -1.01 0.23
CA PHE A 88 12.78 -1.75 -0.49
C PHE A 88 13.84 -0.77 -1.02
N ASP A 89 15.01 -1.27 -1.44
CA ASP A 89 16.13 -0.45 -1.91
C ASP A 89 16.37 0.79 -1.01
N PRO A 90 16.77 0.58 0.27
CA PRO A 90 16.85 1.66 1.26
C PRO A 90 17.90 2.74 0.92
N SER A 91 18.80 2.47 -0.02
CA SER A 91 19.71 3.45 -0.61
C SER A 91 19.00 4.51 -1.46
N ASN A 92 17.78 4.24 -1.92
CA ASN A 92 17.04 5.12 -2.82
C ASN A 92 15.94 5.89 -2.06
N PRO A 93 16.14 7.19 -1.77
CA PRO A 93 15.20 7.99 -0.99
C PRO A 93 13.83 8.18 -1.65
N ARG A 94 13.67 7.83 -2.95
CA ARG A 94 12.40 7.86 -3.68
C ARG A 94 11.45 6.71 -3.31
N ASN A 95 11.95 5.67 -2.62
CA ASN A 95 11.19 4.49 -2.22
C ASN A 95 10.74 4.51 -0.75
N PHE A 96 11.04 5.58 -0.02
CA PHE A 96 10.50 5.79 1.32
C PHE A 96 9.00 6.04 1.21
N CYS A 97 8.21 5.23 1.92
CA CYS A 97 6.76 5.27 1.85
C CYS A 97 6.14 5.77 3.15
N THR A 98 5.13 6.62 3.02
CA THR A 98 4.22 6.98 4.11
C THR A 98 2.98 6.09 4.04
N LEU A 99 2.46 5.69 5.21
CA LEU A 99 1.21 4.95 5.30
C LEU A 99 0.02 5.91 5.35
N PHE A 100 -0.96 5.70 4.48
CA PHE A 100 -2.26 6.37 4.51
C PHE A 100 -3.33 5.33 4.81
N GLN A 101 -4.29 5.63 5.68
CA GLN A 101 -5.31 4.68 6.11
C GLN A 101 -6.71 5.28 6.08
N LYS A 102 -7.69 4.41 5.85
CA LYS A 102 -9.13 4.72 5.87
C LYS A 102 -9.90 3.52 6.42
N ARG A 103 -10.93 3.79 7.22
CA ARG A 103 -11.94 2.78 7.53
C ARG A 103 -12.89 2.66 6.34
N CYS A 104 -12.86 1.52 5.67
CA CYS A 104 -13.74 1.21 4.55
C CYS A 104 -14.90 0.31 5.00
N VAL A 105 -16.05 0.49 4.37
CA VAL A 105 -17.20 -0.42 4.51
C VAL A 105 -17.13 -1.54 3.47
N GLU A 106 -17.89 -2.61 3.69
CA GLU A 106 -18.04 -3.66 2.68
C GLU A 106 -18.65 -3.11 1.39
N GLY A 107 -18.13 -3.56 0.25
CA GLY A 107 -18.52 -3.10 -1.07
C GLY A 107 -17.85 -1.80 -1.52
N GLU A 108 -17.23 -1.04 -0.61
CA GLU A 108 -16.53 0.21 -0.94
C GLU A 108 -15.35 -0.04 -1.89
N SER A 109 -15.14 0.87 -2.84
CA SER A 109 -14.02 0.80 -3.77
C SER A 109 -12.92 1.80 -3.40
N VAL A 110 -11.67 1.36 -3.53
CA VAL A 110 -10.46 2.17 -3.38
C VAL A 110 -9.73 2.20 -4.72
N THR A 111 -9.51 3.38 -5.27
CA THR A 111 -8.81 3.57 -6.54
C THR A 111 -7.47 4.27 -6.34
N PHE A 112 -6.45 3.87 -7.07
CA PHE A 112 -5.17 4.59 -7.07
C PHE A 112 -4.38 4.28 -8.34
N GLY A 113 -3.44 5.17 -8.65
CA GLY A 113 -2.58 5.05 -9.82
C GLY A 113 -1.42 4.07 -9.62
N LYS A 114 -0.27 4.47 -10.14
CA LYS A 114 0.93 3.63 -10.23
C LYS A 114 1.42 3.20 -8.83
N TRP A 115 1.96 4.12 -8.06
CA TRP A 115 2.78 3.71 -6.92
C TRP A 115 2.00 3.65 -5.60
N GLY A 116 1.19 2.61 -5.45
CA GLY A 116 0.48 2.31 -4.21
C GLY A 116 0.53 0.82 -3.89
N LEU A 117 0.85 0.48 -2.64
CA LEU A 117 0.80 -0.88 -2.11
C LEU A 117 -0.32 -0.99 -1.07
N PRO A 118 -1.43 -1.70 -1.35
CA PRO A 118 -2.56 -1.82 -0.44
C PRO A 118 -2.32 -2.87 0.65
N LEU A 119 -2.52 -2.49 1.91
CA LEU A 119 -2.41 -3.36 3.09
C LEU A 119 -3.70 -3.36 3.90
N PHE A 120 -3.88 -4.43 4.66
CA PHE A 120 -4.97 -4.58 5.61
C PHE A 120 -4.59 -5.60 6.68
N PHE A 121 -5.34 -5.63 7.77
CA PHE A 121 -5.19 -6.68 8.79
C PHE A 121 -6.34 -7.67 8.65
N SER A 122 -6.00 -8.95 8.51
CA SER A 122 -7.00 -10.02 8.61
C SER A 122 -7.34 -10.22 10.09
N LYS A 123 -8.62 -10.12 10.42
CA LYS A 123 -9.20 -10.74 11.61
C LYS A 123 -9.89 -12.02 11.20
#